data_AF-A0A657PN80-F1
#
_entry.id   AF-A0A657PN80-F1
#
_cell.length_a   1.000
_cell.length_b   1.000
_cell.length_c   1.000
_cell.angle_alpha   90.00
_cell.angle_beta   90.00
_cell.angle_gamma   90.00
#
_symmetry.space_group_name_H-M   'P 1'
#
loop_
_entity.id
_entity.type
_entity.pdbx_description
1 polymer ?
#
loop_
_entity_poly.entity_id
_entity_poly.type
_entity_poly.pdbx_seq_one_letter_code
_entity_poly.pdbx_strand_id
1 'polypeptide(L)'
;QTGGAGQFGEVTIKVDPLPRGGGFQFVDEVKGGVIPGQFIPAVEKGVLQAMEEGFVAGYPMQDIKVTVFDGKYHSVDSKEIAFVTAGKKAFEAAMEAARPIVLEPIVNIAITAQGDFIGDITADLTTKRGRVSNTEAVTNGRMVISAQVPLAELEGYSSRLKSITGGEGTYELSFSHYDPVPGNIQQQLSQQSQRE
;
A
#
# COMPACT_ATOMS: atom_id res chain seq x y z
N GLN A 1 10.81 7.69 38.50
CA GLN A 1 11.18 6.29 38.79
C GLN A 1 9.94 5.61 39.38
N THR A 2 9.12 4.99 38.53
CA THR A 2 7.96 4.18 38.96
C THR A 2 8.43 2.73 39.06
N GLY A 3 8.28 2.12 40.24
CA GLY A 3 8.83 0.79 40.58
C GLY A 3 8.11 -0.40 39.93
N GLY A 4 7.81 -0.32 38.63
CA GLY A 4 7.45 -1.48 37.81
C GLY A 4 8.71 -2.15 37.25
N ALA A 5 8.60 -3.41 36.81
CA ALA A 5 9.68 -4.07 36.10
C ALA A 5 10.11 -3.18 34.91
N GLY A 6 11.36 -2.72 34.91
CA GLY A 6 11.88 -1.86 33.85
C GLY A 6 11.71 -2.55 32.49
N GLN A 7 11.33 -1.77 31.49
CA GLN A 7 11.43 -2.17 30.09
C GLN A 7 12.44 -1.26 29.44
N PHE A 8 13.53 -1.83 28.94
CA PHE A 8 14.56 -1.10 28.22
C PHE A 8 14.87 -1.78 26.89
N GLY A 9 14.90 -0.99 25.82
CA GLY A 9 15.32 -1.41 24.49
C GLY A 9 15.48 -0.18 23.62
N GLU A 10 16.64 -0.04 23.00
CA GLU A 10 16.93 1.00 22.01
C GLU A 10 17.28 0.29 20.70
N VAL A 11 16.66 0.72 19.61
CA VAL A 11 16.88 0.16 18.27
C VAL A 11 17.09 1.30 17.31
N THR A 12 18.15 1.22 16.51
CA THR A 12 18.41 2.12 15.40
C THR A 12 18.24 1.34 14.10
N ILE A 13 17.37 1.84 13.23
CA ILE A 13 17.07 1.24 11.94
C ILE A 13 17.33 2.22 10.80
N LYS A 14 17.54 1.66 9.62
CA LYS A 14 17.50 2.36 8.34
C LYS A 14 16.34 1.79 7.54
N VAL A 15 15.52 2.66 6.97
CA VAL A 15 14.39 2.26 6.12
C VAL A 15 14.63 2.76 4.70
N ASP A 16 14.56 1.85 3.74
CA ASP A 16 14.71 2.12 2.31
C ASP A 16 13.49 1.60 1.55
N PRO A 17 13.03 2.30 0.49
CA PRO A 17 11.99 1.77 -0.38
C PRO A 17 12.54 0.61 -1.23
N LEU A 18 11.69 -0.38 -1.49
CA LEU A 18 11.92 -1.41 -2.49
C LEU A 18 11.17 -1.09 -3.79
N PRO A 19 11.56 -1.70 -4.92
CA PRO A 19 10.74 -1.70 -6.12
C PRO A 19 9.34 -2.27 -5.84
N ARG A 20 8.36 -1.86 -6.66
CA ARG A 20 6.97 -2.36 -6.57
C ARG A 20 6.91 -3.89 -6.65
N GLY A 21 6.17 -4.50 -5.74
CA GLY A 21 6.09 -5.96 -5.61
C GLY A 21 7.31 -6.58 -4.92
N GLY A 22 8.21 -5.77 -4.38
CA GLY A 22 9.37 -6.21 -3.59
C GLY A 22 8.99 -6.71 -2.20
N GLY A 23 7.78 -6.40 -1.73
CA GLY A 23 7.24 -6.89 -0.46
C GLY A 23 7.97 -6.29 0.74
N PHE A 24 8.34 -7.13 1.71
CA PHE A 24 9.06 -6.72 2.90
C PHE A 24 10.40 -7.44 3.01
N GLN A 25 11.45 -6.71 3.37
CA GLN A 25 12.76 -7.27 3.67
C GLN A 25 13.29 -6.75 5.00
N PHE A 26 13.68 -7.66 5.88
CA PHE A 26 14.35 -7.32 7.13
C PHE A 26 15.80 -7.79 7.09
N VAL A 27 16.74 -6.90 7.41
CA VAL A 27 18.19 -7.18 7.40
C VAL A 27 18.79 -6.87 8.75
N ASP A 28 19.50 -7.84 9.31
CA ASP A 28 20.31 -7.68 10.51
C ASP A 28 21.77 -7.37 10.16
N GLU A 29 22.21 -6.15 10.46
CA GLU A 29 23.60 -5.70 10.36
C GLU A 29 24.19 -5.34 11.73
N VAL A 30 23.55 -5.78 12.83
CA VAL A 30 24.00 -5.49 14.21
C VAL A 30 25.37 -6.13 14.46
N LYS A 31 26.29 -5.36 15.04
CA LYS A 31 27.66 -5.81 15.37
C LYS A 31 27.95 -5.65 16.86
N GLY A 32 28.92 -6.41 17.36
CA GLY A 32 29.43 -6.25 18.72
C GLY A 32 28.46 -6.62 19.85
N GLY A 33 27.32 -7.24 19.55
CA GLY A 33 26.36 -7.68 20.56
C GLY A 33 25.59 -6.55 21.25
N VAL A 34 25.52 -5.36 20.64
CA VAL A 34 24.78 -4.20 21.17
C VAL A 34 23.27 -4.45 21.27
N ILE A 35 22.77 -5.40 20.48
CA ILE A 35 21.48 -6.07 20.68
C ILE A 35 21.77 -7.58 20.68
N PRO A 36 21.39 -8.33 21.74
CA PRO A 36 21.45 -9.79 21.72
C PRO A 36 20.65 -10.36 20.55
N GLY A 37 21.25 -11.25 19.76
CA GLY A 37 20.61 -11.80 18.54
C GLY A 37 19.23 -12.41 18.76
N GLN A 38 18.95 -12.95 19.96
CA GLN A 38 17.63 -13.47 20.34
C GLN A 38 16.51 -12.42 20.33
N PHE A 39 16.83 -11.12 20.41
CA PHE A 39 15.86 -10.02 20.38
C PHE A 39 15.66 -9.43 18.99
N ILE A 40 16.48 -9.79 17.99
CA ILE A 40 16.33 -9.32 16.62
C ILE A 40 14.97 -9.71 16.01
N PRO A 41 14.45 -10.94 16.18
CA PRO A 41 13.09 -11.29 15.73
C PRO A 41 11.99 -10.46 16.41
N ALA A 42 12.23 -9.98 17.64
CA ALA A 42 11.28 -9.10 18.33
C ALA A 42 11.24 -7.71 17.70
N VAL A 43 12.40 -7.18 17.28
CA VAL A 43 12.47 -5.92 16.52
C VAL A 43 11.70 -6.05 15.21
N GLU A 44 11.96 -7.11 14.43
CA GLU A 44 11.26 -7.38 13.18
C GLU A 44 9.74 -7.48 13.38
N LYS A 45 9.31 -8.18 14.42
CA LYS A 45 7.88 -8.28 14.79
C LYS A 45 7.28 -6.91 15.08
N GLY A 46 7.99 -6.03 15.79
CA GLY A 46 7.54 -4.66 16.04
C GLY A 46 7.37 -3.83 14.75
N VAL A 47 8.32 -3.98 13.83
CA VAL A 47 8.27 -3.35 12.50
C VAL A 47 7.07 -3.86 11.70
N LEU A 48 6.86 -5.18 11.64
CA LEU A 48 5.72 -5.79 10.94
C LEU A 48 4.38 -5.30 11.49
N GLN A 49 4.24 -5.19 12.82
CA GLN A 49 3.03 -4.64 13.45
C GLN A 49 2.78 -3.19 13.02
N ALA A 50 3.82 -2.34 13.02
CA ALA A 50 3.70 -0.97 12.54
C ALA A 50 3.30 -0.91 11.05
N MET A 51 3.86 -1.81 10.23
CA MET A 51 3.53 -1.91 8.81
C MET A 51 2.09 -2.36 8.58
N GLU A 52 1.57 -3.28 9.37
CA GLU A 52 0.17 -3.74 9.31
C GLU A 52 -0.82 -2.64 9.72
N GLU A 53 -0.49 -1.89 10.79
CA GLU A 53 -1.30 -0.76 11.25
C GLU A 53 -1.32 0.40 10.25
N GLY A 54 -0.24 0.56 9.47
CA GLY A 54 -0.11 1.65 8.51
C GLY A 54 0.24 2.99 9.15
N PHE A 55 0.62 3.97 8.33
CA PHE A 55 1.08 5.28 8.82
C PHE A 55 0.21 6.46 8.36
N VAL A 56 -0.15 6.52 7.07
CA VAL A 56 -0.79 7.72 6.49
C VAL A 56 -2.30 7.75 6.70
N ALA A 57 -2.96 6.61 6.50
CA ALA A 57 -4.41 6.47 6.55
C ALA A 57 -4.83 5.07 7.05
N GLY A 58 -4.00 4.44 7.88
CA GLY A 58 -4.28 3.10 8.41
C GLY A 58 -4.18 1.95 7.40
N TYR A 59 -3.59 2.18 6.22
CA TYR A 59 -3.41 1.13 5.21
C TYR A 59 -2.09 0.38 5.40
N PRO A 60 -2.07 -0.95 5.22
CA PRO A 60 -0.86 -1.74 5.30
C PRO A 60 0.24 -1.23 4.36
N MET A 61 1.46 -1.22 4.88
CA MET A 61 2.64 -0.75 4.16
C MET A 61 3.30 -1.90 3.40
N GLN A 62 3.84 -1.60 2.21
CA GLN A 62 4.49 -2.57 1.33
C GLN A 62 5.69 -1.96 0.60
N ASP A 63 6.53 -2.81 0.02
CA ASP A 63 7.74 -2.45 -0.72
C ASP A 63 8.76 -1.70 0.16
N ILE A 64 9.10 -2.29 1.31
CA ILE A 64 9.98 -1.67 2.31
C ILE A 64 11.09 -2.63 2.72
N LYS A 65 12.32 -2.10 2.73
CA LYS A 65 13.47 -2.74 3.37
C LYS A 65 13.78 -2.04 4.68
N VAL A 66 13.88 -2.81 5.76
CA VAL A 66 14.32 -2.34 7.06
C VAL A 66 15.63 -3.02 7.42
N THR A 67 16.64 -2.21 7.76
CA THR A 67 17.95 -2.69 8.21
C THR A 67 18.15 -2.26 9.66
N VAL A 68 18.27 -3.21 10.59
CA VAL A 68 18.68 -2.93 11.97
C VAL A 68 20.20 -3.02 12.04
N PHE A 69 20.85 -1.99 12.58
CA PHE A 69 22.32 -1.91 12.57
C PHE A 69 22.94 -1.49 13.90
N ASP A 70 22.17 -0.90 14.81
CA ASP A 70 22.65 -0.48 16.12
C ASP A 70 21.51 -0.47 17.16
N GLY A 71 21.85 -0.38 18.43
CA GLY A 71 20.90 -0.30 19.53
C GLY A 71 21.55 -0.45 20.89
N LYS A 72 20.72 -0.58 21.92
CA LYS A 72 21.18 -0.82 23.30
C LYS A 72 20.23 -1.77 24.02
N TYR A 73 20.80 -2.55 24.94
CA TYR A 73 20.04 -3.39 25.87
C TYR A 73 20.55 -3.21 27.30
N HIS A 74 19.73 -3.60 28.27
CA HIS A 74 20.05 -3.67 29.69
C HIS A 74 19.87 -5.12 30.16
N SER A 75 20.84 -5.67 30.87
CA SER A 75 20.88 -7.09 31.22
C SER A 75 19.69 -7.58 32.06
N VAL A 76 19.03 -6.69 32.81
CA VAL A 76 17.91 -7.03 33.70
C VAL A 76 16.56 -6.54 33.16
N ASP A 77 16.54 -5.38 32.51
CA ASP A 77 15.31 -4.70 32.10
C ASP A 77 14.95 -4.92 30.62
N SER A 78 15.86 -5.49 29.83
CA SER A 78 15.56 -5.84 28.44
C SER A 78 14.86 -7.18 28.35
N LYS A 79 13.64 -7.12 27.81
CA LYS A 79 12.78 -8.27 27.51
C LYS A 79 12.35 -8.19 26.06
N GLU A 80 11.90 -9.30 25.50
CA GLU A 80 11.40 -9.38 24.12
C GLU A 80 10.39 -8.26 23.80
N ILE A 81 9.41 -8.05 24.69
CA ILE A 81 8.38 -7.01 24.52
C ILE A 81 8.94 -5.58 24.41
N ALA A 82 10.07 -5.30 25.06
CA ALA A 82 10.72 -3.99 24.96
C ALA A 82 11.27 -3.76 23.55
N PHE A 83 11.82 -4.81 22.91
CA PHE A 83 12.33 -4.74 21.55
C PHE A 83 11.22 -4.75 20.48
N VAL A 84 10.09 -5.43 20.72
CA VAL A 84 8.88 -5.26 19.87
C VAL A 84 8.44 -3.80 19.89
N THR A 85 8.30 -3.22 21.09
CA THR A 85 7.86 -1.83 21.24
C THR A 85 8.88 -0.84 20.65
N ALA A 86 10.17 -1.09 20.83
CA ALA A 86 11.23 -0.24 20.29
C ALA A 86 11.29 -0.32 18.76
N GLY A 87 11.18 -1.52 18.17
CA GLY A 87 11.14 -1.70 16.72
C GLY A 87 9.95 -0.98 16.08
N LYS A 88 8.77 -1.09 16.68
CA LYS A 88 7.56 -0.37 16.26
C LYS A 88 7.79 1.15 16.23
N LYS A 89 8.24 1.71 17.36
CA LYS A 89 8.49 3.16 17.49
C LYS A 89 9.60 3.67 16.57
N ALA A 90 10.66 2.89 16.39
CA ALA A 90 11.76 3.24 15.49
C ALA A 90 11.25 3.30 14.04
N PHE A 91 10.37 2.39 13.65
CA PHE A 91 9.74 2.39 12.33
C PHE A 91 8.80 3.58 12.14
N GLU A 92 7.91 3.86 13.10
CA GLU A 92 7.03 5.04 13.06
C GLU A 92 7.82 6.35 12.90
N ALA A 93 8.88 6.52 13.68
CA ALA A 93 9.76 7.70 13.57
C ALA A 93 10.45 7.80 12.20
N ALA A 94 10.88 6.66 11.63
CA ALA A 94 11.44 6.64 10.29
C ALA A 94 10.39 7.02 9.22
N MET A 95 9.14 6.59 9.38
CA MET A 95 8.05 6.93 8.46
C MET A 95 7.69 8.41 8.50
N GLU A 96 7.68 9.02 9.69
CA GLU A 96 7.47 10.47 9.84
C GLU A 96 8.51 11.27 9.02
N ALA A 97 9.78 10.85 9.06
CA ALA A 97 10.85 11.47 8.29
C ALA A 97 10.80 11.14 6.79
N ALA A 98 10.38 9.92 6.42
CA ALA A 98 10.39 9.42 5.05
C ALA A 98 9.25 9.99 4.19
N ARG A 99 8.14 10.46 4.80
CA ARG A 99 6.93 10.95 4.12
C ARG A 99 6.32 9.91 3.16
N PRO A 100 5.81 8.79 3.69
CA PRO A 100 5.23 7.73 2.87
C PRO A 100 4.03 8.23 2.05
N ILE A 101 3.77 7.55 0.95
CA ILE A 101 2.67 7.83 0.02
C ILE A 101 1.63 6.71 0.06
N VAL A 102 0.37 7.06 -0.18
CA VAL A 102 -0.70 6.07 -0.34
C VAL A 102 -0.67 5.56 -1.78
N LEU A 103 -0.94 4.26 -1.92
CA LEU A 103 -1.04 3.60 -3.21
C LEU A 103 -2.48 3.14 -3.45
N GLU A 104 -2.92 3.24 -4.70
CA GLU A 104 -4.21 2.71 -5.14
C GLU A 104 -4.00 1.54 -6.11
N PRO A 105 -4.86 0.51 -6.05
CA PRO A 105 -4.83 -0.59 -7.00
C PRO A 105 -5.35 -0.13 -8.36
N ILE A 106 -4.51 -0.28 -9.38
CA ILE A 106 -4.87 -0.12 -10.78
C ILE A 106 -5.29 -1.48 -11.33
N VAL A 107 -6.43 -1.51 -12.01
CA VAL A 107 -6.93 -2.70 -12.69
C VAL A 107 -6.87 -2.50 -14.20
N ASN A 108 -6.56 -3.58 -14.92
CA ASN A 108 -6.88 -3.64 -16.34
C ASN A 108 -8.38 -3.96 -16.45
N ILE A 109 -9.09 -3.16 -17.24
CA ILE A 109 -10.49 -3.39 -17.60
C ILE A 109 -10.57 -3.67 -19.09
N ALA A 110 -11.28 -4.74 -19.45
CA ALA A 110 -11.62 -5.08 -20.82
C ALA A 110 -13.14 -4.99 -20.98
N ILE A 111 -13.64 -4.00 -21.72
CA ILE A 111 -15.06 -3.74 -21.93
C ILE A 111 -15.46 -4.21 -23.31
N THR A 112 -16.48 -5.05 -23.41
CA THR A 112 -17.05 -5.49 -24.70
C THR A 112 -18.43 -4.86 -24.89
N ALA A 113 -18.61 -4.11 -25.97
CA ALA A 113 -19.89 -3.47 -26.34
C ALA A 113 -20.02 -3.33 -27.86
N GLN A 114 -21.18 -2.86 -28.35
CA GLN A 114 -21.35 -2.51 -29.77
C GLN A 114 -20.48 -1.28 -30.13
N GLY A 115 -20.00 -1.24 -31.38
CA GLY A 115 -19.14 -0.16 -31.88
C GLY A 115 -19.71 1.26 -31.71
N ASP A 116 -21.04 1.39 -31.74
CA ASP A 116 -21.73 2.68 -31.60
C ASP A 116 -21.51 3.34 -30.22
N PHE A 117 -21.20 2.57 -29.17
CA PHE A 117 -21.03 3.07 -27.80
C PHE A 117 -19.58 3.40 -27.42
N ILE A 118 -18.62 3.20 -28.34
CA ILE A 118 -17.18 3.30 -28.01
C ILE A 118 -16.77 4.71 -27.59
N GLY A 119 -17.35 5.73 -28.23
CA GLY A 119 -17.10 7.13 -27.85
C GLY A 119 -17.53 7.41 -26.42
N ASP A 120 -18.75 7.00 -26.05
CA ASP A 120 -19.33 7.25 -24.73
C ASP A 120 -18.59 6.47 -23.63
N ILE A 121 -18.24 5.20 -23.89
CA ILE A 121 -17.45 4.38 -22.95
C ILE A 121 -16.06 5.01 -22.72
N THR A 122 -15.40 5.46 -23.79
CA THR A 122 -14.07 6.09 -23.71
C THR A 122 -14.12 7.40 -22.92
N ALA A 123 -15.16 8.22 -23.16
CA ALA A 123 -15.39 9.44 -22.40
C ALA A 123 -15.63 9.14 -20.91
N ASP A 124 -16.47 8.16 -20.59
CA ASP A 124 -16.75 7.76 -19.21
C ASP A 124 -15.49 7.27 -18.48
N LEU A 125 -14.69 6.40 -19.11
CA LEU A 125 -13.42 5.95 -18.57
C LEU A 125 -12.46 7.11 -18.31
N THR A 126 -12.41 8.10 -19.21
CA THR A 126 -11.57 9.29 -19.03
C THR A 126 -11.98 10.09 -17.79
N THR A 127 -13.28 10.26 -17.54
CA THR A 127 -13.77 10.92 -16.30
C THR A 127 -13.39 10.16 -15.03
N LYS A 128 -13.16 8.86 -15.14
CA LYS A 128 -12.76 7.93 -14.07
C LYS A 128 -11.24 7.76 -13.97
N ARG A 129 -10.46 8.71 -14.48
CA ARG A 129 -8.98 8.66 -14.52
C ARG A 129 -8.44 7.44 -15.29
N GLY A 130 -9.26 6.84 -16.14
CA GLY A 130 -8.92 5.71 -16.97
C GLY A 130 -8.01 6.10 -18.13
N ARG A 131 -7.09 5.21 -18.47
CA ARG A 131 -6.19 5.33 -19.63
C ARG A 131 -6.49 4.19 -20.59
N VAL A 132 -7.13 4.52 -21.71
CA VAL A 132 -7.40 3.54 -22.78
C VAL A 132 -6.08 3.19 -23.47
N SER A 133 -5.80 1.90 -23.58
CA SER A 133 -4.59 1.39 -24.23
C SER A 133 -4.87 0.87 -25.63
N ASN A 134 -6.04 0.26 -25.85
CA ASN A 134 -6.36 -0.39 -27.11
C ASN A 134 -7.88 -0.46 -27.36
N THR A 135 -8.26 -0.54 -28.63
CA THR A 135 -9.64 -0.78 -29.05
C THR A 135 -9.62 -1.71 -30.25
N GLU A 136 -10.22 -2.89 -30.11
CA GLU A 136 -10.16 -3.95 -31.12
C GLU A 136 -11.56 -4.36 -31.58
N ALA A 137 -11.70 -4.63 -32.87
CA ALA A 137 -12.92 -5.18 -33.42
C ALA A 137 -12.99 -6.69 -33.18
N VAL A 138 -14.17 -7.16 -32.78
CA VAL A 138 -14.51 -8.57 -32.62
C VAL A 138 -15.61 -8.91 -33.63
N THR A 139 -16.23 -10.08 -33.51
CA THR A 139 -17.32 -10.52 -34.36
C THR A 139 -18.62 -9.75 -34.09
N ASN A 140 -19.47 -9.63 -35.11
CA ASN A 140 -20.83 -9.07 -35.04
C ASN A 140 -20.89 -7.59 -34.62
N GLY A 141 -19.91 -6.78 -35.04
CA GLY A 141 -19.90 -5.33 -34.77
C GLY A 141 -19.57 -4.96 -33.32
N ARG A 142 -19.22 -5.94 -32.48
CA ARG A 142 -18.73 -5.70 -31.12
C ARG A 142 -17.27 -5.27 -31.16
N MET A 143 -16.93 -4.44 -30.19
CA MET A 143 -15.58 -3.93 -29.98
C MET A 143 -15.17 -4.20 -28.53
N VAL A 144 -13.88 -4.43 -28.31
CA VAL A 144 -13.27 -4.56 -26.99
C VAL A 144 -12.39 -3.35 -26.73
N ILE A 145 -12.70 -2.60 -25.67
CA ILE A 145 -11.86 -1.51 -25.16
C ILE A 145 -11.02 -2.04 -24.01
N SER A 146 -9.71 -1.95 -24.12
CA SER A 146 -8.78 -2.21 -23.01
C SER A 146 -8.32 -0.91 -22.40
N ALA A 147 -8.38 -0.80 -21.08
CA ALA A 147 -7.92 0.36 -20.34
C ALA A 147 -7.33 -0.02 -18.99
N GLN A 148 -6.58 0.91 -18.40
CA GLN A 148 -6.20 0.87 -16.99
C GLN A 148 -6.97 1.92 -16.21
N VAL A 149 -7.57 1.53 -15.10
CA VAL A 149 -8.40 2.40 -14.27
C VAL A 149 -8.11 2.13 -12.80
N PRO A 150 -8.05 3.16 -11.95
CA PRO A 150 -8.04 2.96 -10.50
C PRO A 150 -9.33 2.26 -10.04
N LEU A 151 -9.19 1.19 -9.24
CA LEU A 151 -10.34 0.38 -8.82
C LEU A 151 -11.40 1.20 -8.06
N ALA A 152 -10.96 2.20 -7.29
CA ALA A 152 -11.84 3.10 -6.53
C ALA A 152 -12.84 3.86 -7.42
N GLU A 153 -12.53 4.05 -8.71
CA GLU A 153 -13.39 4.77 -9.65
C GLU A 153 -14.48 3.88 -10.28
N LEU A 154 -14.40 2.56 -10.05
CA LEU A 154 -15.27 1.55 -10.65
C LEU A 154 -16.41 1.09 -9.73
N GLU A 155 -16.63 1.76 -8.61
CA GLU A 155 -17.79 1.49 -7.76
C GLU A 155 -19.10 1.66 -8.57
N GLY A 156 -19.95 0.63 -8.55
CA GLY A 156 -21.20 0.62 -9.32
C GLY A 156 -21.06 0.60 -10.85
N TYR A 157 -19.86 0.32 -11.39
CA TYR A 157 -19.58 0.44 -12.83
C TYR A 157 -20.49 -0.43 -13.71
N SER A 158 -20.90 -1.61 -13.24
CA SER A 158 -21.82 -2.49 -13.97
C SER A 158 -23.13 -1.80 -14.35
N SER A 159 -23.74 -1.06 -13.43
CA SER A 159 -24.97 -0.32 -13.69
C SER A 159 -24.74 0.84 -14.65
N ARG A 160 -23.63 1.58 -14.47
CA ARG A 160 -23.23 2.69 -15.34
C ARG A 160 -23.01 2.22 -16.78
N LEU A 161 -22.28 1.14 -16.97
CA LEU A 161 -22.02 0.56 -18.29
C LEU A 161 -23.32 0.17 -18.98
N LYS A 162 -24.23 -0.51 -18.27
CA LYS A 162 -25.55 -0.86 -18.82
C LYS A 162 -26.34 0.37 -19.24
N SER A 163 -26.29 1.47 -18.49
CA SER A 163 -26.96 2.72 -18.88
C SER A 163 -26.38 3.33 -20.16
N ILE A 164 -25.06 3.24 -20.36
CA ILE A 164 -24.38 3.75 -21.57
C ILE A 164 -24.73 2.88 -22.78
N THR A 165 -24.72 1.56 -22.62
CA THR A 165 -24.80 0.61 -23.74
C THR A 165 -26.20 0.06 -24.00
N GLY A 166 -27.25 0.65 -23.42
CA GLY A 166 -28.61 0.10 -23.48
C GLY A 166 -28.75 -1.32 -22.91
N GLY A 167 -27.86 -1.71 -21.99
CA GLY A 167 -27.89 -2.99 -21.28
C GLY A 167 -26.98 -4.10 -21.81
N GLU A 168 -26.33 -3.93 -22.96
CA GLU A 168 -25.58 -5.03 -23.62
C GLU A 168 -24.07 -5.12 -23.32
N GLY A 169 -23.51 -4.11 -22.64
CA GLY A 169 -22.08 -4.03 -22.33
C GLY A 169 -21.68 -4.97 -21.22
N THR A 170 -20.55 -5.65 -21.40
CA THR A 170 -19.92 -6.50 -20.38
C THR A 170 -18.48 -6.05 -20.14
N TYR A 171 -17.92 -6.36 -18.98
CA TYR A 171 -16.52 -6.08 -18.70
C TYR A 171 -15.88 -7.14 -17.82
N GLU A 172 -14.57 -7.25 -17.94
CA GLU A 172 -13.71 -8.08 -17.10
C GLU A 172 -12.66 -7.20 -16.42
N LEU A 173 -12.28 -7.56 -15.19
CA LEU A 173 -11.26 -6.88 -14.41
C LEU A 173 -10.13 -7.84 -14.06
N SER A 174 -8.90 -7.35 -14.14
CA SER A 174 -7.73 -8.03 -13.57
C SER A 174 -6.84 -7.02 -12.86
N PHE A 175 -6.27 -7.40 -11.71
CA PHE A 175 -5.29 -6.57 -11.03
C PHE A 175 -4.09 -6.33 -11.96
N SER A 176 -3.62 -5.08 -12.02
CA SER A 176 -2.43 -4.71 -12.78
C SER A 176 -1.26 -4.45 -11.84
N HIS A 177 -1.34 -3.38 -11.05
CA HIS A 177 -0.28 -2.92 -10.16
C HIS A 177 -0.84 -1.89 -9.17
N TYR A 178 0.01 -1.42 -8.26
CA TYR A 178 -0.26 -0.28 -7.39
C TYR A 178 0.41 0.98 -7.90
N ASP A 179 -0.33 2.08 -7.97
CA ASP A 179 0.18 3.40 -8.35
C ASP A 179 0.02 4.42 -7.20
N PRO A 180 0.85 5.47 -7.14
CA PRO A 180 0.65 6.59 -6.23
C PRO A 180 -0.71 7.23 -6.40
N VAL A 181 -1.42 7.40 -5.28
CA VAL A 181 -2.66 8.17 -5.24
C VAL A 181 -2.38 9.65 -5.59
N PRO A 182 -3.24 10.31 -6.38
CA PRO A 182 -3.15 11.75 -6.61
C PRO A 182 -3.12 12.56 -5.31
N GLY A 183 -2.31 13.62 -5.26
CA GLY A 183 -2.05 14.36 -4.00
C GLY A 183 -3.29 14.94 -3.33
N ASN A 184 -4.31 15.35 -4.10
CA ASN A 184 -5.60 15.80 -3.57
C ASN A 184 -6.38 14.68 -2.86
N ILE A 185 -6.35 13.46 -3.40
CA ILE A 185 -7.02 12.29 -2.81
C ILE A 185 -6.24 11.82 -1.57
N GLN A 186 -4.91 11.83 -1.61
CA GLN A 186 -4.09 11.48 -0.45
C GLN A 186 -4.38 12.39 0.75
N GLN A 187 -4.52 13.71 0.53
CA GLN A 187 -4.91 14.65 1.58
C GLN A 187 -6.28 14.34 2.19
N GLN A 188 -7.26 13.95 1.36
CA GLN A 188 -8.60 13.57 1.83
C GLN A 188 -8.55 12.31 2.70
N LEU A 189 -7.81 11.29 2.27
CA LEU A 189 -7.64 10.03 3.01
C LEU A 189 -6.98 10.27 4.36
N SER A 190 -5.91 11.06 4.42
CA SER A 190 -5.26 11.42 5.68
C SER A 190 -6.18 12.18 6.64
N GLN A 191 -7.03 13.07 6.13
CA GLN A 191 -7.99 13.80 6.97
C GLN A 191 -9.12 12.93 7.50
N GLN A 192 -9.59 11.95 6.71
CA GLN A 192 -10.61 11.01 7.17
C GLN A 192 -10.07 10.11 8.28
N SER A 193 -8.87 9.56 8.11
CA SER A 193 -8.23 8.71 9.12
C SER A 193 -7.96 9.43 10.45
N GLN A 194 -7.74 10.75 10.46
CA GLN A 194 -7.56 11.53 11.70
C GLN A 194 -8.84 11.76 12.49
N ARG A 195 -10.01 11.51 11.89
CA ARG A 195 -11.32 11.73 12.53
C ARG A 195 -11.90 10.46 13.15
N GLU A 196 -11.37 9.31 12.79
CA GLU A 196 -11.71 7.99 13.34
C GLU A 196 -10.81 7.64 14.53
#